data_AF-A0A1W9QMF4-F1
#
_entry.id   AF-A0A1W9QMF4-F1
#
_cell.length_a   1.000
_cell.length_b   1.000
_cell.length_c   1.000
_cell.angle_alpha   90.00
_cell.angle_beta   90.00
_cell.angle_gamma   90.00
#
_symmetry.space_group_name_H-M   'P 1'
#
loop_
_entity.id
_entity.type
_entity.pdbx_description
1 polymer ?
#
loop_
_entity_poly.entity_id
_entity_poly.type
_entity_poly.pdbx_seq_one_letter_code
_entity_poly.pdbx_strand_id
1 'polypeptide(L)' 'MEISEIRAKTKQELQKMCRAEREKLRSLRFDIKLKQSKNVREIRKARKLIARILTILNAKKGEITKN' A
#
# COMPACT_ATOMS: atom_id res chain seq x y z
N MET A 1 4.58 -0.15 9.51
CA MET A 1 3.12 -0.34 9.62
C MET A 1 2.85 -1.81 9.73
N GLU A 2 2.26 -2.18 10.86
CA GLU A 2 1.93 -3.55 11.21
C GLU A 2 0.59 -3.96 10.60
N ILE A 3 0.39 -5.27 10.43
CA ILE A 3 -0.82 -5.82 9.81
C ILE A 3 -2.07 -5.53 10.66
N SER A 4 -1.93 -5.51 11.98
CA SER A 4 -2.99 -5.20 12.95
C SER A 4 -3.59 -3.81 12.72
N GLU A 5 -2.76 -2.79 12.56
CA GLU A 5 -3.17 -1.40 12.30
C GLU A 5 -3.96 -1.26 10.99
N ILE A 6 -3.55 -1.99 9.95
CA ILE A 6 -4.22 -1.97 8.65
C ILE A 6 -5.58 -2.69 8.73
N ARG A 7 -5.70 -3.72 9.58
CA ARG A 7 -6.95 -4.47 9.73
C ARG A 7 -8.05 -3.66 10.42
N ALA A 8 -7.67 -2.85 11.42
CA ALA A 8 -8.56 -1.97 12.19
C ALA A 8 -9.19 -0.85 11.33
N LYS A 9 -8.55 -0.47 10.23
CA LYS A 9 -9.03 0.61 9.36
C LYS A 9 -10.20 0.21 8.48
N THR A 10 -11.01 1.19 8.10
CA THR A 10 -12.18 1.00 7.25
C THR A 10 -11.77 0.73 5.80
N LYS A 11 -12.68 0.14 5.01
CA LYS A 11 -12.43 -0.14 3.58
C LYS A 11 -12.08 1.14 2.80
N GLN A 12 -12.76 2.24 3.10
CA GLN A 12 -12.53 3.54 2.44
C GLN A 12 -11.17 4.13 2.80
N GLU A 13 -10.76 4.06 4.07
CA GLU A 13 -9.44 4.50 4.50
C GLU A 13 -8.33 3.66 3.85
N LEU A 14 -8.51 2.34 3.79
CA LEU A 14 -7.58 1.43 3.11
C LEU A 14 -7.43 1.77 1.63
N GLN A 15 -8.53 2.09 0.95
CA GLN A 15 -8.48 2.55 -0.44
C GLN A 15 -7.75 3.89 -0.59
N LYS A 16 -7.99 4.85 0.31
CA LYS A 16 -7.29 6.15 0.32
C LYS A 16 -5.78 5.97 0.54
N MET A 17 -5.36 5.18 1.53
CA MET A 17 -3.94 4.89 1.76
C MET A 17 -3.31 4.14 0.59
N CYS A 18 -4.02 3.20 -0.03
CA CYS A 18 -3.52 2.49 -1.20
C CYS A 18 -3.27 3.45 -2.38
N ARG A 19 -4.14 4.45 -2.58
CA ARG A 19 -3.93 5.50 -3.59
C ARG A 19 -2.72 6.37 -3.26
N ALA A 20 -2.65 6.89 -2.03
CA ALA A 20 -1.52 7.72 -1.60
C ALA A 20 -0.17 7.00 -1.74
N GLU A 21 -0.10 5.71 -1.38
CA GLU A 21 1.15 4.96 -1.51
C GLU A 21 1.51 4.61 -2.95
N ARG A 22 0.52 4.47 -3.85
CA ARG A 22 0.79 4.34 -5.28
C ARG A 22 1.35 5.62 -5.87
N GLU A 23 0.86 6.78 -5.44
CA GLU A 23 1.40 8.09 -5.84
C GLU A 23 2.83 8.25 -5.31
N LYS A 24 3.07 7.95 -4.03
CA LYS A 24 4.42 7.96 -3.44
C LYS A 24 5.36 7.04 -4.21
N LEU A 25 4.93 5.82 -4.53
CA LEU A 25 5.71 4.88 -5.33
C LEU A 25 6.01 5.42 -6.73
N ARG A 26 5.09 6.17 -7.35
CA ARG A 26 5.31 6.80 -8.65
C ARG A 26 6.38 7.88 -8.55
N SER A 27 6.28 8.79 -7.58
CA SER A 27 7.30 9.83 -7.36
C SER A 27 8.68 9.23 -7.09
N LEU A 28 8.77 8.24 -6.19
CA LEU A 28 10.03 7.55 -5.90
C LEU A 28 10.64 6.87 -7.14
N ARG A 29 9.82 6.34 -8.06
CA ARG A 29 10.31 5.77 -9.33
C ARG A 29 10.88 6.85 -10.25
N PHE A 30 10.26 8.02 -10.30
CA PHE A 30 10.80 9.16 -11.05
C PHE A 30 12.11 9.66 -10.44
N ASP A 31 12.19 9.82 -9.12
CA ASP A 31 13.39 10.28 -8.42
C ASP A 31 14.60 9.36 -8.65
N ILE A 32 14.37 8.04 -8.66
CA ILE A 32 15.41 7.06 -8.97
C ILE A 32 15.84 7.16 -10.43
N LYS A 33 14.89 7.33 -11.36
CA LYS A 33 15.19 7.50 -12.79
C LYS A 33 16.03 8.74 -13.06
N LEU A 34 15.80 9.80 -12.27
CA LEU A 34 16.58 11.05 -12.30
C LEU A 34 17.93 10.95 -11.56
N LYS A 35 18.30 9.77 -11.04
CA LYS A 35 19.50 9.54 -10.19
C LYS A 35 19.59 10.44 -8.95
N GLN A 36 18.51 11.11 -8.57
CA GLN A 36 18.49 12.06 -7.46
C GLN A 36 18.43 11.38 -6.08
N SER A 37 17.92 10.16 -5.98
CA SER A 37 17.92 9.43 -4.71
C SER A 37 18.25 7.94 -4.85
N LYS A 38 18.98 7.40 -3.86
CA LYS A 38 19.22 5.96 -3.69
C LYS A 38 18.14 5.32 -2.79
N ASN A 39 16.94 5.89 -2.75
CA ASN A 39 15.85 5.48 -1.84
C ASN A 39 15.14 4.18 -2.27
N VAL A 40 15.91 3.19 -2.73
CA VAL A 40 15.41 1.86 -3.14
C VAL A 40 14.67 1.16 -1.99
N ARG A 41 15.08 1.43 -0.74
CA ARG A 41 14.43 0.88 0.46
C ARG A 41 13.02 1.42 0.66
N GLU A 42 12.78 2.70 0.36
CA GLU A 42 11.45 3.31 0.41
C GLU A 42 10.50 2.64 -0.60
N ILE A 43 10.99 2.37 -1.83
CA ILE A 43 10.21 1.66 -2.84
C ILE A 43 9.79 0.26 -2.37
N ARG A 44 10.71 -0.48 -1.77
CA ARG A 44 10.41 -1.81 -1.22
C ARG A 44 9.37 -1.73 -0.10
N LYS A 45 9.47 -0.73 0.78
CA LYS A 45 8.49 -0.48 1.85
C LYS A 45 7.11 -0.14 1.27
N ALA A 46 7.03 0.81 0.33
CA ALA A 46 5.79 1.23 -0.31
C ALA A 46 5.10 0.05 -1.04
N ARG A 47 5.86 -0.75 -1.81
CA ARG A 47 5.33 -1.96 -2.47
C ARG A 47 4.77 -2.96 -1.46
N LYS A 48 5.49 -3.21 -0.36
CA LYS A 48 5.05 -4.15 0.69
C LYS A 48 3.79 -3.65 1.38
N LEU A 49 3.68 -2.34 1.62
CA LEU A 49 2.51 -1.73 2.23
C LEU A 49 1.28 -1.83 1.33
N ILE A 50 1.41 -1.51 0.04
CA ILE A 50 0.34 -1.67 -0.95
C ILE A 50 -0.14 -3.13 -1.00
N ALA A 51 0.79 -4.09 -1.04
CA ALA A 51 0.46 -5.51 -1.04
C ALA A 51 -0.35 -5.91 0.20
N ARG A 52 0.10 -5.51 1.40
CA ARG A 52 -0.62 -5.77 2.66
C ARG A 52 -2.04 -5.19 2.66
N ILE A 53 -2.20 -3.95 2.20
CA ILE A 53 -3.52 -3.30 2.10
C ILE A 53 -4.44 -4.06 1.15
N LEU A 54 -3.94 -4.46 -0.02
CA LEU A 54 -4.73 -5.22 -1.01
C LEU A 54 -5.11 -6.60 -0.47
N THR A 55 -4.22 -7.28 0.23
CA THR A 55 -4.52 -8.57 0.88
C THR A 55 -5.67 -8.44 1.88
N ILE A 56 -5.65 -7.41 2.74
CA ILE A 56 -6.73 -7.18 3.72
C ILE A 56 -8.04 -6.80 3.03
N LEU A 57 -7.99 -5.96 2.00
CA LEU A 57 -9.18 -5.61 1.20
C LEU A 57 -9.82 -6.84 0.55
N ASN A 58 -9.00 -7.74 0.01
CA ASN A 58 -9.47 -9.00 -0.57
C ASN A 58 -9.99 -9.97 0.49
N ALA A 59 -9.33 -10.07 1.65
CA ALA A 59 -9.80 -10.89 2.77
C ALA A 59 -11.19 -10.42 3.25
N LYS A 60 -11.36 -9.11 3.46
CA LYS A 60 -12.66 -8.50 3.81
C LYS A 60 -13.71 -8.75 2.71
N LYS A 61 -13.32 -8.77 1.43
CA LYS A 61 -14.23 -9.08 0.31
C LYS A 61 -14.66 -10.55 0.31
N GLY A 62 -13.73 -11.47 0.57
CA GLY A 62 -14.00 -12.91 0.62
C GLY A 62 -14.89 -13.34 1.78
N GLU A 63 -14.81 -12.63 2.92
CA GLU A 63 -15.75 -12.80 4.06
C GLU A 63 -17.18 -12.39 3.68
N ILE A 64 -17.36 -11.32 2.89
CA ILE A 64 -18.68 -10.83 2.45
C ILE A 64 -19.36 -11.80 1.47
N THR A 65 -18.60 -12.54 0.65
CA THR A 65 -19.14 -13.48 -0.35
C THR A 65 -19.46 -14.88 0.19
N LYS A 66 -19.13 -15.17 1.45
CA LYS A 66 -19.40 -16.46 2.09
C LYS A 66 -20.68 -16.47 2.95
N ASN A 67 -21.40 -15.36 3.02
CA ASN A 67 -22.69 -15.23 3.70
C ASN A 67 -23.83 -15.18 2.70
#